data_AF-B8LXG8-F1
#
_entry.id   AF-B8LXG8-F1
#
_cell.length_a   1.000
_cell.length_b   1.000
_cell.length_c   1.000
_cell.angle_alpha   90.00
_cell.angle_beta   90.00
_cell.angle_gamma   90.00
#
_symmetry.space_group_name_H-M   'P 1'
#
loop_
_entity.id
_entity.type
_entity.pdbx_description
1 polymer ?
#
loop_
_entity_poly.entity_id
_entity_poly.type
_entity_poly.pdbx_seq_one_letter_code
_entity_poly.pdbx_strand_id
1 'polypeptide(L)'
;MAREEYSVEIRAQIVALVMIAKMKPQDVAILLNIPQVTVYNIIKRAKEYGYDPTVNPRIEHEHVASKERSGRPKVVTEAIESSIIASITKDRAGREKSAEYLAYEAGISESSVLRLLKLNPFSKCKPTARLAFALEHQHWTLEEIKNIIWTDETSVVLGHRRGSNRVWRRTFECYDFTVIRRRYKGSTEFMFWGCFLYDAKGPCHIYQAENAAAAKIAEKELEIINRQREKQAQDEWELNNAFARLQLRPRPGRKPTFKFTAKNGKLVRKGKGGIDWYRYQKVW
;
A
#
# COMPACT_ATOMS: atom_id res chain seq x y z
N MET A 1 -21.85 36.76 -22.37
CA MET A 1 -21.49 37.01 -20.97
C MET A 1 -22.51 36.31 -20.08
N ALA A 2 -22.08 35.33 -19.28
CA ALA A 2 -22.96 34.71 -18.30
C ALA A 2 -23.35 35.79 -17.29
N ARG A 3 -24.66 36.06 -17.14
CA ARG A 3 -25.13 36.95 -16.08
C ARG A 3 -24.89 36.23 -14.76
N GLU A 4 -24.00 36.78 -13.94
CA GLU A 4 -23.79 36.29 -12.58
C GLU A 4 -25.07 36.49 -11.78
N GLU A 5 -25.40 35.50 -10.96
CA GLU A 5 -26.58 35.56 -10.11
C GLU A 5 -26.27 36.52 -8.95
N TYR A 6 -27.23 37.39 -8.59
CA TYR A 6 -27.05 38.30 -7.46
C TYR A 6 -26.82 37.54 -6.16
N SER A 7 -26.04 38.14 -5.25
CA SER A 7 -25.67 37.53 -3.98
C SER A 7 -26.89 37.20 -3.11
N VAL A 8 -26.72 36.29 -2.14
CA VAL A 8 -27.83 35.88 -1.25
C VAL A 8 -28.35 37.08 -0.47
N GLU A 9 -27.47 37.98 -0.05
CA GLU A 9 -27.78 39.19 0.74
C GLU A 9 -28.64 40.16 -0.06
N ILE A 10 -28.28 40.44 -1.32
CA ILE A 10 -29.05 41.32 -2.21
C ILE A 10 -30.44 40.74 -2.47
N ARG A 11 -30.53 39.43 -2.72
CA ARG A 11 -31.80 38.76 -2.94
C ARG A 11 -32.67 38.76 -1.67
N ALA A 12 -32.09 38.59 -0.49
CA ALA A 12 -32.80 38.68 0.79
C ALA A 12 -33.29 40.11 1.05
N GLN A 13 -32.47 41.13 0.75
CA GLN A 13 -32.83 42.54 0.86
C GLN A 13 -34.01 42.89 -0.05
N ILE A 14 -34.04 42.39 -1.29
CA ILE A 14 -35.17 42.56 -2.21
C ILE A 14 -36.46 41.95 -1.63
N VAL A 15 -36.37 40.71 -1.11
CA VAL A 15 -37.53 40.04 -0.52
C VAL A 15 -38.03 40.82 0.70
N ALA A 16 -37.14 41.30 1.57
CA ALA A 16 -37.50 42.10 2.72
C ALA A 16 -38.20 43.42 2.34
N LEU A 17 -37.63 44.18 1.39
CA LEU A 17 -38.18 45.48 1.00
C LEU A 17 -39.56 45.37 0.34
N VAL A 18 -39.80 44.32 -0.45
CA VAL A 18 -41.08 44.15 -1.14
C VAL A 18 -42.13 43.43 -0.29
N MET A 19 -41.76 42.36 0.41
CA MET A 19 -42.73 41.51 1.11
C MET A 19 -42.97 41.95 2.57
N ILE A 20 -41.96 42.51 3.24
CA ILE A 20 -42.09 43.00 4.63
C ILE A 20 -42.40 44.49 4.62
N ALA A 21 -41.58 45.31 3.96
CA ALA A 21 -41.75 46.76 3.93
C ALA A 21 -42.79 47.26 2.92
N LYS A 22 -43.42 46.35 2.14
CA LYS A 22 -44.50 46.63 1.18
C LYS A 22 -44.16 47.71 0.14
N MET A 23 -42.88 47.89 -0.19
CA MET A 23 -42.46 48.81 -1.26
C MET A 23 -42.86 48.26 -2.63
N LYS A 24 -43.14 49.15 -3.59
CA LYS A 24 -43.43 48.71 -4.96
C LYS A 24 -42.15 48.11 -5.58
N PRO A 25 -42.23 47.01 -6.35
CA PRO A 25 -41.06 46.42 -7.00
C PRO A 25 -40.29 47.38 -7.92
N GLN A 26 -40.96 48.40 -8.48
CA GLN A 26 -40.36 49.46 -9.29
C GLN A 26 -39.42 50.35 -8.47
N ASP A 27 -39.86 50.76 -7.29
CA ASP A 27 -39.08 51.63 -6.40
C ASP A 27 -37.85 50.89 -5.87
N VAL A 28 -37.99 49.59 -5.56
CA VAL A 28 -36.89 48.73 -5.12
C VAL A 28 -35.88 48.48 -6.25
N ALA A 29 -36.35 48.35 -7.50
CA ALA A 29 -35.48 48.23 -8.67
C ALA A 29 -34.62 49.48 -8.87
N ILE A 30 -35.20 50.67 -8.70
CA ILE A 30 -34.48 51.95 -8.78
C ILE A 30 -33.50 52.08 -7.60
N LEU A 31 -33.97 51.80 -6.38
CA LEU A 31 -33.19 51.94 -5.15
C LEU A 31 -31.92 51.08 -5.15
N LEU A 32 -32.04 49.82 -5.57
CA LEU A 32 -30.93 48.87 -5.58
C LEU A 32 -30.18 48.84 -6.92
N ASN A 33 -30.60 49.64 -7.91
CA ASN A 33 -30.07 49.66 -9.27
C ASN A 33 -30.05 48.26 -9.93
N ILE A 34 -31.17 47.54 -9.83
CA ILE A 34 -31.34 46.17 -10.36
C ILE A 34 -32.49 46.18 -11.38
N PRO A 35 -32.38 45.43 -12.51
CA PRO A 35 -33.48 45.34 -13.46
C PRO A 35 -34.78 44.87 -12.80
N GLN A 36 -35.87 45.57 -13.07
CA GLN A 36 -37.20 45.27 -12.52
C GLN A 36 -37.59 43.80 -12.68
N VAL A 37 -37.30 43.20 -13.84
CA VAL A 37 -37.57 41.78 -14.14
C VAL A 37 -36.87 40.85 -13.12
N THR A 38 -35.65 41.17 -12.71
CA THR A 38 -34.90 40.38 -11.72
C THR A 38 -35.56 40.45 -10.35
N VAL A 39 -36.01 41.64 -9.94
CA VAL A 39 -36.74 41.84 -8.67
C VAL A 39 -38.00 40.96 -8.65
N TYR A 40 -38.80 40.98 -9.71
CA TYR A 40 -39.98 40.11 -9.82
C TYR A 40 -39.63 38.62 -9.77
N ASN A 41 -38.60 38.18 -10.49
CA ASN A 41 -38.18 36.78 -10.50
C ASN A 41 -37.71 36.30 -9.12
N ILE A 42 -36.99 37.14 -8.38
CA ILE A 42 -36.53 36.82 -7.02
C ILE A 42 -37.72 36.67 -6.07
N ILE A 43 -38.69 37.60 -6.11
CA ILE A 43 -39.90 37.53 -5.28
C ILE A 43 -40.73 36.29 -5.63
N LYS A 44 -40.92 36.02 -6.93
CA LYS A 44 -41.65 34.85 -7.40
C LYS A 44 -41.00 33.58 -6.88
N ARG A 45 -39.67 33.47 -6.99
CA ARG A 45 -38.92 32.32 -6.50
C ARG A 45 -39.01 32.16 -4.98
N ALA A 46 -38.95 33.24 -4.21
CA ALA A 46 -39.13 33.18 -2.75
C ALA A 46 -40.52 32.67 -2.35
N LYS A 47 -41.58 33.07 -3.08
CA LYS A 47 -42.94 32.54 -2.89
C LYS A 47 -43.06 31.07 -3.27
N GLU A 48 -42.43 30.65 -4.37
CA GLU A 48 -42.36 29.24 -4.79
C GLU A 48 -41.65 28.35 -3.75
N TYR A 49 -40.67 28.91 -3.05
CA TYR A 49 -40.01 28.28 -1.90
C TYR A 49 -40.77 28.41 -0.58
N GLY A 50 -42.00 28.93 -0.60
CA GLY A 50 -42.90 28.93 0.57
C GLY A 50 -42.73 30.11 1.53
N TYR A 51 -42.00 31.17 1.16
CA TYR A 51 -41.87 32.35 2.02
C TYR A 51 -43.19 33.12 2.11
N ASP A 52 -43.74 33.21 3.32
CA ASP A 52 -44.88 34.04 3.68
C ASP A 52 -44.57 34.96 4.88
N PRO A 53 -44.47 36.28 4.66
CA PRO A 53 -44.16 37.25 5.71
C PRO A 53 -45.25 37.36 6.79
N THR A 54 -46.48 36.87 6.56
CA THR A 54 -47.56 36.89 7.55
C THR A 54 -47.45 35.78 8.59
N VAL A 55 -46.86 34.64 8.21
CA VAL A 55 -46.64 33.48 9.07
C VAL A 55 -45.32 33.62 9.84
N ASN A 56 -44.25 33.96 9.13
CA ASN A 56 -42.95 34.22 9.73
C ASN A 56 -42.20 35.31 8.93
N PRO A 57 -41.93 36.48 9.53
CA PRO A 57 -41.25 37.56 8.82
C PRO A 57 -39.77 37.25 8.53
N ARG A 58 -39.17 36.25 9.18
CA ARG A 58 -37.74 35.93 9.03
C ARG A 58 -37.45 35.27 7.67
N ILE A 59 -36.53 35.86 6.92
CA ILE A 59 -36.05 35.30 5.65
C ILE A 59 -34.92 34.31 5.95
N GLU A 60 -35.20 33.03 5.80
CA GLU A 60 -34.18 31.97 5.87
C GLU A 60 -33.42 31.79 4.55
N HIS A 61 -32.23 31.18 4.62
CA HIS A 61 -31.35 30.96 3.48
C HIS A 61 -32.04 30.16 2.36
N GLU A 62 -32.86 29.18 2.72
CA GLU A 62 -33.55 28.29 1.76
C GLU A 62 -34.46 29.05 0.79
N HIS A 63 -35.13 30.10 1.25
CA HIS A 63 -36.03 30.92 0.41
C HIS A 63 -35.28 31.71 -0.67
N VAL A 64 -33.98 31.94 -0.46
CA VAL A 64 -33.17 32.85 -1.29
C VAL A 64 -32.03 32.10 -1.99
N ALA A 65 -31.79 30.84 -1.63
CA ALA A 65 -30.73 30.00 -2.18
C ALA A 65 -30.84 29.85 -3.71
N SER A 66 -29.67 29.76 -4.36
CA SER A 66 -29.60 29.40 -5.77
C SER A 66 -29.98 27.93 -5.94
N LYS A 67 -30.85 27.64 -6.91
CA LYS A 67 -31.16 26.26 -7.28
C LYS A 67 -29.92 25.62 -7.90
N GLU A 68 -29.64 24.36 -7.54
CA GLU A 68 -28.65 23.57 -8.23
C GLU A 68 -29.01 23.51 -9.72
N ARG A 69 -28.06 23.89 -10.59
CA ARG A 69 -28.26 23.81 -12.02
C ARG A 69 -28.35 22.35 -12.42
N SER A 70 -29.34 21.98 -13.22
CA SER A 70 -29.38 20.67 -13.86
C SER A 70 -28.15 20.53 -14.77
N GLY A 71 -27.16 19.80 -14.28
CA GLY A 71 -25.98 19.46 -15.07
C GLY A 71 -26.33 18.47 -16.18
N ARG A 72 -25.37 18.20 -17.06
CA ARG A 72 -25.47 17.11 -18.03
C ARG A 72 -25.71 15.79 -17.27
N PRO A 73 -26.68 14.96 -17.69
CA PRO A 73 -26.92 13.67 -17.05
C PRO A 73 -25.64 12.84 -17.06
N LYS A 74 -25.35 12.20 -15.93
CA LYS A 74 -24.18 11.32 -15.80
C LYS A 74 -24.43 10.05 -16.60
N VAL A 75 -23.42 9.63 -17.37
CA VAL A 75 -23.44 8.34 -18.09
C VAL A 75 -23.41 7.16 -17.11
N VAL A 76 -22.76 7.36 -15.97
CA VAL A 76 -22.73 6.37 -14.88
C VAL A 76 -24.02 6.53 -14.08
N THR A 77 -24.90 5.52 -14.18
CA THR A 77 -26.10 5.38 -13.37
C THR A 77 -25.81 4.60 -12.09
N GLU A 78 -26.67 4.74 -11.08
CA GLU A 78 -26.55 4.01 -9.80
C GLU A 78 -26.57 2.47 -9.99
N ALA A 79 -27.28 1.99 -11.02
CA ALA A 79 -27.30 0.58 -11.38
C ALA A 79 -25.95 0.09 -11.92
N ILE A 80 -25.30 0.87 -12.78
CA ILE A 80 -23.96 0.56 -13.31
C ILE A 80 -22.93 0.59 -12.17
N GLU A 81 -23.03 1.60 -11.30
CA GLU A 81 -22.17 1.72 -10.12
C GLU A 81 -22.27 0.50 -9.20
N SER A 82 -23.50 0.11 -8.85
CA SER A 82 -23.76 -1.06 -8.00
C SER A 82 -23.26 -2.35 -8.63
N SER A 83 -23.43 -2.50 -9.95
CA SER A 83 -22.91 -3.65 -10.72
C SER A 83 -21.39 -3.73 -10.67
N ILE A 84 -20.68 -2.62 -10.90
CA ILE A 84 -19.21 -2.56 -10.85
C ILE A 84 -18.70 -2.89 -9.44
N ILE A 85 -19.31 -2.30 -8.41
CA ILE A 85 -18.92 -2.56 -7.02
C ILE A 85 -19.14 -4.03 -6.68
N ALA A 86 -20.30 -4.60 -7.02
CA ALA A 86 -20.59 -6.01 -6.79
C ALA A 86 -19.61 -6.94 -7.53
N SER A 87 -19.28 -6.63 -8.78
CA SER A 87 -18.29 -7.38 -9.59
C SER A 87 -16.91 -7.39 -8.92
N ILE A 88 -16.48 -6.25 -8.36
CA ILE A 88 -15.19 -6.12 -7.68
C ILE A 88 -15.19 -6.83 -6.32
N THR A 89 -16.27 -6.71 -5.53
CA THR A 89 -16.30 -7.25 -4.17
C THR A 89 -16.70 -8.71 -4.08
N LYS A 90 -17.23 -9.31 -5.16
CA LYS A 90 -17.73 -10.70 -5.19
C LYS A 90 -16.67 -11.72 -4.81
N ASP A 91 -15.50 -11.64 -5.43
CA ASP A 91 -14.47 -12.66 -5.29
C ASP A 91 -13.07 -12.10 -5.58
N ARG A 92 -12.05 -12.94 -5.39
CA ARG A 92 -10.67 -12.55 -5.65
C ARG A 92 -10.45 -12.15 -7.12
N ALA A 93 -11.06 -12.85 -8.08
CA ALA A 93 -10.87 -12.52 -9.49
C ALA A 93 -11.46 -11.14 -9.81
N GLY A 94 -12.65 -10.83 -9.28
CA GLY A 94 -13.26 -9.50 -9.35
C GLY A 94 -12.34 -8.38 -8.88
N ARG A 95 -11.66 -8.57 -7.72
CA ARG A 95 -10.73 -7.58 -7.18
C ARG A 95 -9.48 -7.35 -8.04
N GLU A 96 -9.05 -8.34 -8.81
CA GLU A 96 -7.86 -8.27 -9.69
C GLU A 96 -8.19 -7.76 -11.11
N LYS A 97 -9.47 -7.53 -11.45
CA LYS A 97 -9.87 -7.00 -12.77
C LYS A 97 -9.24 -5.64 -13.04
N SER A 98 -8.77 -5.43 -14.27
CA SER A 98 -8.32 -4.12 -14.73
C SER A 98 -9.50 -3.16 -14.86
N ALA A 99 -9.23 -1.85 -14.75
CA ALA A 99 -10.25 -0.84 -14.98
C ALA A 99 -10.80 -0.91 -16.41
N GLU A 100 -9.96 -1.25 -17.39
CA GLU A 100 -10.35 -1.49 -18.78
C GLU A 100 -11.38 -2.62 -18.91
N TYR A 101 -11.15 -3.74 -18.22
CA TYR A 101 -12.06 -4.88 -18.28
C TYR A 101 -13.41 -4.56 -17.60
N LEU A 102 -13.38 -3.87 -16.46
CA LEU A 102 -14.60 -3.37 -15.80
C LEU A 102 -15.37 -2.36 -16.67
N ALA A 103 -14.64 -1.51 -17.40
CA ALA A 103 -15.20 -0.54 -18.33
C ALA A 103 -15.90 -1.23 -19.49
N TYR A 104 -15.28 -2.29 -20.04
CA TYR A 104 -15.88 -3.14 -21.06
C TYR A 104 -17.15 -3.85 -20.57
N GLU A 105 -17.13 -4.46 -19.38
CA GLU A 105 -18.32 -5.12 -18.80
C GLU A 105 -19.48 -4.15 -18.57
N ALA A 106 -19.18 -2.91 -18.19
CA ALA A 106 -20.17 -1.88 -17.87
C ALA A 106 -20.56 -0.99 -19.07
N GLY A 107 -19.90 -1.12 -20.22
CA GLY A 107 -20.15 -0.29 -21.40
C GLY A 107 -19.82 1.20 -21.20
N ILE A 108 -18.85 1.52 -20.34
CA ILE A 108 -18.43 2.90 -20.04
C ILE A 108 -16.93 3.12 -20.33
N SER A 109 -16.47 4.36 -20.28
CA SER A 109 -15.03 4.65 -20.43
C SER A 109 -14.24 4.20 -19.19
N GLU A 110 -12.98 3.78 -19.38
CA GLU A 110 -12.06 3.45 -18.29
C GLU A 110 -11.91 4.62 -17.30
N SER A 111 -11.83 5.85 -17.81
CA SER A 111 -11.75 7.05 -16.99
C SER A 111 -12.96 7.22 -16.07
N SER A 112 -14.15 6.85 -16.54
CA SER A 112 -15.39 6.87 -15.73
C SER A 112 -15.31 5.85 -14.59
N VAL A 113 -14.85 4.62 -14.86
CA VAL A 113 -14.62 3.59 -13.83
C VAL A 113 -13.62 4.08 -12.78
N LEU A 114 -12.49 4.63 -13.20
CA LEU A 114 -11.45 5.11 -12.28
C LEU A 114 -11.95 6.25 -11.38
N ARG A 115 -12.78 7.16 -11.90
CA ARG A 115 -13.42 8.20 -11.08
C ARG A 115 -14.40 7.60 -10.08
N LEU A 116 -15.23 6.66 -10.52
CA LEU A 116 -16.19 5.96 -9.67
C LEU A 116 -15.50 5.24 -8.51
N LEU A 117 -14.42 4.51 -8.79
CA LEU A 117 -13.68 3.78 -7.76
C LEU A 117 -12.99 4.72 -6.76
N LYS A 118 -12.48 5.87 -7.21
CA LYS A 118 -11.93 6.90 -6.33
C LYS A 118 -12.99 7.54 -5.43
N LEU A 119 -14.21 7.77 -5.95
CA LEU A 119 -15.34 8.25 -5.17
C LEU A 119 -15.78 7.20 -4.12
N ASN A 120 -15.64 5.91 -4.45
CA ASN A 120 -16.09 4.78 -3.63
C ASN A 120 -14.98 4.18 -2.73
N PRO A 121 -14.36 4.96 -1.83
CA PRO A 121 -13.08 4.71 -1.11
C PRO A 121 -12.14 3.56 -1.55
N PHE A 122 -12.10 3.18 -2.84
CA PHE A 122 -11.20 2.13 -3.31
C PHE A 122 -9.82 2.75 -3.56
N SER A 123 -8.80 2.20 -2.92
CA SER A 123 -7.43 2.73 -3.02
C SER A 123 -6.43 1.63 -3.34
N LYS A 124 -5.39 2.00 -4.10
CA LYS A 124 -4.19 1.18 -4.24
C LYS A 124 -3.34 1.42 -3.01
N CYS A 125 -3.31 0.49 -2.07
CA CYS A 125 -2.58 0.69 -0.82
C CYS A 125 -1.54 -0.42 -0.60
N LYS A 126 -0.28 -0.05 -0.31
CA LYS A 126 0.78 -0.98 0.11
C LYS A 126 0.95 -0.90 1.64
N PRO A 127 1.19 -2.02 2.35
CA PRO A 127 1.55 -1.95 3.77
C PRO A 127 2.93 -1.29 3.94
N THR A 128 3.03 -0.30 4.82
CA THR A 128 4.24 0.48 5.09
C THR A 128 4.96 -0.06 6.33
N ALA A 129 6.08 -0.76 6.12
CA ALA A 129 7.01 -1.19 7.17
C ALA A 129 8.46 -0.75 6.92
N ARG A 130 8.69 0.24 6.04
CA ARG A 130 10.04 0.67 5.60
C ARG A 130 10.39 2.14 5.92
N LEU A 131 9.57 2.82 6.72
CA LEU A 131 9.73 4.26 6.96
C LEU A 131 11.02 4.58 7.73
N ALA A 132 11.33 3.82 8.79
CA ALA A 132 12.52 4.06 9.61
C ALA A 132 13.82 3.98 8.79
N PHE A 133 13.98 2.94 7.96
CA PHE A 133 15.13 2.80 7.07
C PHE A 133 15.24 3.95 6.06
N ALA A 134 14.12 4.45 5.54
CA ALA A 134 14.12 5.56 4.60
C ALA A 134 14.53 6.88 5.27
N LEU A 135 14.10 7.10 6.52
CA LEU A 135 14.49 8.29 7.30
C LEU A 135 15.96 8.27 7.67
N GLU A 136 16.49 7.12 8.10
CA GLU A 136 17.91 6.95 8.46
C GLU A 136 18.85 7.25 7.29
N HIS A 137 18.47 6.87 6.07
CA HIS A 137 19.28 7.01 4.86
C HIS A 137 18.81 8.14 3.95
N GLN A 138 17.96 9.06 4.44
CA GLN A 138 17.39 10.16 3.64
C GLN A 138 18.45 11.14 3.13
N HIS A 139 19.53 11.31 3.89
CA HIS A 139 20.58 12.28 3.63
C HIS A 139 21.82 11.68 2.95
N TRP A 140 21.74 10.42 2.49
CA TRP A 140 22.83 9.81 1.75
C TRP A 140 23.14 10.55 0.46
N THR A 141 24.42 10.80 0.26
CA THR A 141 24.99 11.39 -0.95
C THR A 141 25.13 10.34 -2.05
N LEU A 142 25.23 10.80 -3.31
CA LEU A 142 25.43 9.89 -4.44
C LEU A 142 26.73 9.08 -4.33
N GLU A 143 27.78 9.66 -3.75
CA GLU A 143 29.07 8.97 -3.56
C GLU A 143 28.96 7.83 -2.55
N GLU A 144 28.24 8.04 -1.46
CA GLU A 144 27.96 6.98 -0.47
C GLU A 144 27.16 5.83 -1.11
N ILE A 145 26.17 6.15 -1.95
CA ILE A 145 25.38 5.14 -2.67
C ILE A 145 26.23 4.36 -3.67
N LYS A 146 27.18 5.02 -4.36
CA LYS A 146 28.09 4.39 -5.33
C LYS A 146 29.01 3.35 -4.70
N ASN A 147 29.32 3.51 -3.41
CA ASN A 147 30.17 2.58 -2.66
C ASN A 147 29.42 1.35 -2.12
N ILE A 148 28.12 1.24 -2.36
CA ILE A 148 27.30 0.12 -1.88
C ILE A 148 27.16 -0.94 -2.97
N ILE A 149 27.53 -2.17 -2.62
CA ILE A 149 27.19 -3.36 -3.40
C ILE A 149 25.82 -3.85 -2.96
N TRP A 150 24.89 -3.90 -3.91
CA TRP A 150 23.57 -4.49 -3.71
C TRP A 150 23.63 -5.94 -4.11
N THR A 151 23.21 -6.83 -3.21
CA THR A 151 23.13 -8.27 -3.47
C THR A 151 21.76 -8.77 -3.07
N ASP A 152 21.14 -9.64 -3.86
CA ASP A 152 19.91 -10.31 -3.45
C ASP A 152 19.80 -11.71 -4.06
N GLU A 153 18.99 -12.53 -3.40
CA GLU A 153 18.62 -13.87 -3.85
C GLU A 153 17.19 -13.87 -4.36
N THR A 154 16.97 -14.64 -5.41
CA THR A 154 15.67 -14.69 -6.05
C THR A 154 15.32 -16.11 -6.45
N SER A 155 14.26 -16.66 -5.85
CA SER A 155 13.65 -17.88 -6.34
C SER A 155 12.92 -17.63 -7.65
N VAL A 156 13.19 -18.47 -8.64
CA VAL A 156 12.55 -18.45 -9.95
C VAL A 156 11.70 -19.70 -10.11
N VAL A 157 10.51 -19.51 -10.67
CA VAL A 157 9.57 -20.55 -11.08
C VAL A 157 9.16 -20.20 -12.50
N LEU A 158 9.41 -21.07 -13.48
CA LEU A 158 9.07 -20.80 -14.87
C LEU A 158 7.54 -20.73 -15.01
N GLY A 159 7.08 -19.83 -15.89
CA GLY A 159 5.66 -19.58 -16.12
C GLY A 159 4.92 -18.88 -14.97
N HIS A 160 5.55 -18.65 -13.82
CA HIS A 160 4.91 -17.92 -12.73
C HIS A 160 5.06 -16.41 -12.90
N ARG A 161 3.94 -15.68 -12.84
CA ARG A 161 3.96 -14.21 -12.76
C ARG A 161 4.64 -13.78 -11.45
N ARG A 162 5.77 -13.09 -11.55
CA ARG A 162 6.51 -12.56 -10.40
C ARG A 162 6.10 -11.12 -10.11
N GLY A 163 5.83 -10.80 -8.83
CA GLY A 163 5.51 -9.44 -8.39
C GLY A 163 4.19 -9.30 -7.62
N SER A 164 3.86 -8.07 -7.23
CA SER A 164 2.61 -7.75 -6.54
C SER A 164 1.44 -7.71 -7.50
N ASN A 165 0.37 -8.46 -7.22
CA ASN A 165 -0.91 -8.27 -7.89
C ASN A 165 -1.53 -6.94 -7.44
N ARG A 166 -2.06 -6.18 -8.39
CA ARG A 166 -2.87 -4.99 -8.08
C ARG A 166 -4.28 -5.47 -7.82
N VAL A 167 -4.84 -5.04 -6.69
CA VAL A 167 -6.20 -5.37 -6.28
C VAL A 167 -6.95 -4.09 -5.93
N TRP A 168 -8.24 -4.05 -6.24
CA TRP A 168 -9.15 -3.04 -5.74
C TRP A 168 -9.61 -3.40 -4.33
N ARG A 169 -9.35 -2.51 -3.37
CA ARG A 169 -9.78 -2.68 -1.98
C ARG A 169 -10.11 -1.35 -1.34
N ARG A 170 -11.05 -1.37 -0.40
CA ARG A 170 -11.24 -0.29 0.57
C ARG A 170 -10.18 -0.40 1.67
N THR A 171 -9.98 0.68 2.42
CA THR A 171 -8.96 0.76 3.47
C THR A 171 -9.13 -0.32 4.54
N PHE A 172 -10.38 -0.63 4.93
CA PHE A 172 -10.70 -1.63 5.95
C PHE A 172 -10.65 -3.09 5.47
N GLU A 173 -10.68 -3.35 4.16
CA GLU A 173 -10.66 -4.70 3.59
C GLU A 173 -9.24 -5.27 3.46
N CYS A 174 -8.24 -4.61 4.05
CA CYS A 174 -6.85 -4.95 3.85
C CYS A 174 -6.47 -6.37 4.32
N TYR A 175 -7.25 -6.94 5.23
CA TYR A 175 -7.09 -8.30 5.77
C TYR A 175 -8.11 -9.31 5.24
N ASP A 176 -8.96 -8.93 4.29
CA ASP A 176 -9.94 -9.83 3.70
C ASP A 176 -9.26 -10.93 2.86
N PHE A 177 -9.73 -12.17 2.98
CA PHE A 177 -9.17 -13.32 2.25
C PHE A 177 -9.30 -13.20 0.73
N THR A 178 -10.27 -12.42 0.24
CA THR A 178 -10.46 -12.10 -1.18
C THR A 178 -9.38 -11.14 -1.69
N VAL A 179 -8.83 -10.29 -0.83
CA VAL A 179 -7.74 -9.33 -1.14
C VAL A 179 -6.35 -9.96 -0.96
N ILE A 180 -6.24 -10.98 -0.11
CA ILE A 180 -4.98 -11.65 0.19
C ILE A 180 -4.76 -12.85 -0.75
N ARG A 181 -3.67 -12.83 -1.51
CA ARG A 181 -3.14 -14.01 -2.21
C ARG A 181 -2.35 -14.87 -1.22
N ARG A 182 -2.83 -16.09 -0.95
CA ARG A 182 -2.00 -17.12 -0.29
C ARG A 182 -0.83 -17.47 -1.20
N ARG A 183 0.38 -17.34 -0.67
CA ARG A 183 1.60 -17.81 -1.34
C ARG A 183 1.78 -19.28 -0.99
N TYR A 184 1.69 -20.17 -1.98
CA TYR A 184 2.13 -21.55 -1.81
C TYR A 184 3.66 -21.52 -1.73
N LYS A 185 4.20 -22.08 -0.64
CA LYS A 185 5.65 -22.20 -0.42
C LYS A 185 6.12 -23.53 -1.01
N GLY A 186 7.33 -23.55 -1.58
CA GLY A 186 8.03 -24.79 -1.90
C GLY A 186 8.24 -25.09 -3.38
N SER A 187 7.67 -24.32 -4.31
CA SER A 187 8.05 -24.40 -5.73
C SER A 187 9.18 -23.41 -6.02
N THR A 188 10.33 -23.93 -6.43
CA THR A 188 11.47 -23.16 -6.91
C THR A 188 12.22 -24.09 -7.86
N GLU A 189 12.44 -23.66 -9.08
CA GLU A 189 13.19 -24.45 -10.06
C GLU A 189 14.69 -24.18 -9.89
N PHE A 190 15.05 -22.91 -9.77
CA PHE A 190 16.40 -22.49 -9.42
C PHE A 190 16.38 -21.21 -8.59
N MET A 191 17.46 -21.00 -7.84
CA MET A 191 17.74 -19.77 -7.12
C MET A 191 18.77 -18.98 -7.92
N PHE A 192 18.44 -17.75 -8.27
CA PHE A 192 19.37 -16.81 -8.89
C PHE A 192 19.92 -15.89 -7.81
N TRP A 193 21.23 -15.86 -7.67
CA TRP A 193 21.95 -14.85 -6.90
C TRP A 193 22.58 -13.88 -7.87
N GLY A 194 22.53 -12.59 -7.55
CA GLY A 194 23.23 -11.58 -8.32
C GLY A 194 23.56 -10.38 -7.46
N CYS A 195 24.57 -9.64 -7.90
CA CYS A 195 24.90 -8.36 -7.32
C CYS A 195 25.09 -7.27 -8.37
N PHE A 196 25.01 -6.03 -7.93
CA PHE A 196 25.28 -4.87 -8.77
C PHE A 196 25.77 -3.69 -7.91
N LEU A 197 26.53 -2.83 -8.57
CA LEU A 197 26.95 -1.52 -8.10
C LEU A 197 26.10 -0.46 -8.82
N TYR A 198 26.27 0.80 -8.44
CA TYR A 198 25.54 1.92 -9.06
C TYR A 198 25.72 1.98 -10.59
N ASP A 199 26.97 1.88 -11.08
CA ASP A 199 27.30 2.04 -12.51
C ASP A 199 27.59 0.69 -13.23
N ALA A 200 27.54 -0.45 -12.53
CA ALA A 200 27.95 -1.74 -13.11
C ALA A 200 27.15 -2.93 -12.58
N LYS A 201 26.91 -3.91 -13.44
CA LYS A 201 26.42 -5.23 -13.04
C LYS A 201 27.57 -6.00 -12.41
N GLY A 202 27.32 -6.59 -11.25
CA GLY A 202 28.24 -7.53 -10.63
C GLY A 202 28.02 -8.94 -11.19
N PRO A 203 28.81 -9.92 -10.72
CA PRO A 203 28.61 -11.30 -11.09
C PRO A 203 27.25 -11.84 -10.63
N CYS A 204 26.83 -12.93 -11.27
CA CYS A 204 25.63 -13.66 -10.90
C CYS A 204 25.87 -15.17 -10.96
N HIS A 205 25.10 -15.92 -10.19
CA HIS A 205 25.17 -17.37 -10.16
C HIS A 205 23.78 -18.00 -10.09
N ILE A 206 23.58 -19.09 -10.85
CA ILE A 206 22.36 -19.87 -10.88
C ILE A 206 22.57 -21.13 -10.06
N TYR A 207 21.94 -21.19 -8.90
CA TYR A 207 21.92 -22.35 -8.04
C TYR A 207 20.76 -23.26 -8.42
N GLN A 208 21.10 -24.43 -8.95
CA GLN A 208 20.12 -25.49 -9.21
C GLN A 208 19.59 -26.09 -7.89
N ALA A 209 18.46 -26.79 -7.98
CA ALA A 209 17.98 -27.61 -6.88
C ALA A 209 19.06 -28.63 -6.46
N GLU A 210 19.22 -28.82 -5.16
CA GLU A 210 20.24 -29.75 -4.65
C GLU A 210 19.75 -31.19 -4.81
N ASN A 211 20.52 -31.99 -5.55
CA ASN A 211 20.27 -33.42 -5.70
C ASN A 211 20.63 -34.15 -4.40
N ALA A 212 19.91 -35.23 -4.07
CA ALA A 212 20.16 -36.02 -2.86
C ALA A 212 21.59 -36.59 -2.78
N ALA A 213 22.22 -36.90 -3.91
CA ALA A 213 23.61 -37.34 -3.97
C ALA A 213 24.59 -36.21 -3.59
N ALA A 214 24.37 -35.00 -4.09
CA ALA A 214 25.18 -33.82 -3.77
C ALA A 214 25.05 -33.47 -2.27
N ALA A 215 23.83 -33.59 -1.72
CA ALA A 215 23.60 -33.40 -0.28
C ALA A 215 24.41 -34.38 0.58
N LYS A 216 24.47 -35.66 0.20
CA LYS A 216 25.28 -36.66 0.90
C LYS A 216 26.78 -36.40 0.80
N ILE A 217 27.27 -35.93 -0.35
CA ILE A 217 28.68 -35.55 -0.52
C ILE A 217 29.01 -34.38 0.38
N ALA A 218 28.18 -33.34 0.37
CA ALA A 218 28.32 -32.17 1.20
C ALA A 218 28.32 -32.51 2.70
N GLU A 219 27.44 -33.42 3.14
CA GLU A 219 27.39 -33.89 4.53
C GLU A 219 28.71 -34.58 4.95
N LYS A 220 29.25 -35.46 4.09
CA LYS A 220 30.55 -36.11 4.33
C LYS A 220 31.70 -35.10 4.40
N GLU A 221 31.74 -34.13 3.50
CA GLU A 221 32.77 -33.07 3.55
C GLU A 221 32.67 -32.25 4.84
N LEU A 222 31.44 -31.96 5.27
CA LEU A 222 31.19 -31.19 6.48
C LEU A 222 31.56 -31.98 7.75
N GLU A 223 31.36 -33.30 7.76
CA GLU A 223 31.86 -34.18 8.81
C GLU A 223 33.39 -34.16 8.91
N ILE A 224 34.10 -34.16 7.76
CA ILE A 224 35.56 -34.07 7.72
C ILE A 224 36.03 -32.74 8.30
N ILE A 225 35.44 -31.62 7.87
CA ILE A 225 35.78 -30.28 8.37
C ILE A 225 35.48 -30.17 9.87
N ASN A 226 34.33 -30.68 10.31
CA ASN A 226 33.94 -30.68 11.71
C ASN A 226 34.89 -31.51 12.57
N ARG A 227 35.40 -32.64 12.08
CA ARG A 227 36.37 -33.46 12.83
C ARG A 227 37.67 -32.69 13.12
N GLN A 228 38.15 -31.92 12.15
CA GLN A 228 39.35 -31.07 12.34
C GLN A 228 39.09 -29.95 13.34
N ARG A 229 37.94 -29.26 13.22
CA ARG A 229 37.54 -28.20 14.15
C ARG A 229 37.25 -28.70 15.55
N GLU A 230 36.67 -29.89 15.68
CA GLU A 230 36.40 -30.51 16.97
C GLU A 230 37.70 -30.78 17.72
N LYS A 231 38.73 -31.26 17.03
CA LYS A 231 40.06 -31.46 17.63
C LYS A 231 40.65 -30.14 18.15
N GLN A 232 40.65 -29.10 17.33
CA GLN A 232 41.14 -27.77 17.75
C GLN A 232 40.35 -27.20 18.92
N ALA A 233 39.02 -27.27 18.86
CA ALA A 233 38.16 -26.79 19.94
C ALA A 233 38.32 -27.60 21.23
N GLN A 234 38.62 -28.90 21.12
CA GLN A 234 38.94 -29.74 22.26
C GLN A 234 40.29 -29.33 22.88
N ASP A 235 41.34 -29.15 22.07
CA ASP A 235 42.66 -28.73 22.54
C ASP A 235 42.58 -27.36 23.26
N GLU A 236 41.87 -26.38 22.68
CA GLU A 236 41.62 -25.08 23.32
C GLU A 236 40.81 -25.19 24.62
N TRP A 237 39.78 -26.04 24.63
CA TRP A 237 38.97 -26.26 25.83
C TRP A 237 39.79 -26.93 26.93
N GLU A 238 40.65 -27.89 26.59
CA GLU A 238 41.55 -28.56 27.53
C GLU A 238 42.56 -27.57 28.12
N LEU A 239 43.17 -26.72 27.29
CA LEU A 239 44.12 -25.68 27.72
C LEU A 239 43.44 -24.67 28.67
N ASN A 240 42.29 -24.14 28.30
CA ASN A 240 41.53 -23.21 29.14
C ASN A 240 41.10 -23.84 30.48
N ASN A 241 40.69 -25.12 30.46
CA ASN A 241 40.35 -25.82 31.70
C ASN A 241 41.59 -26.23 32.51
N ALA A 242 42.73 -26.49 31.89
CA ALA A 242 43.97 -26.78 32.61
C ALA A 242 44.38 -25.60 33.50
N PHE A 243 44.30 -24.36 32.99
CA PHE A 243 44.49 -23.14 33.80
C PHE A 243 43.47 -23.02 34.94
N ALA A 244 42.20 -23.37 34.69
CA ALA A 244 41.18 -23.38 35.75
C ALA A 244 41.38 -24.48 36.81
N ARG A 245 42.01 -25.61 36.44
CA ARG A 245 42.32 -26.74 37.32
C ARG A 245 43.57 -26.53 38.18
N LEU A 246 44.48 -25.63 37.78
CA LEU A 246 45.67 -25.25 38.56
C LEU A 246 45.35 -24.39 39.80
N GLN A 247 44.09 -23.99 39.99
CA GLN A 247 43.68 -23.23 41.18
C GLN A 247 43.71 -24.13 42.44
N LEU A 248 44.42 -23.69 43.49
CA LEU A 248 44.65 -24.41 44.75
C LEU A 248 43.38 -24.75 45.56
N ARG A 249 42.20 -24.22 45.21
CA ARG A 249 40.93 -24.49 45.89
C ARG A 249 40.01 -25.37 45.03
N PRO A 250 39.58 -26.54 45.52
CA PRO A 250 38.63 -27.37 44.78
C PRO A 250 37.28 -26.65 44.66
N ARG A 251 36.80 -26.45 43.42
CA ARG A 251 35.48 -25.88 43.17
C ARG A 251 34.41 -26.97 43.38
N PRO A 252 33.40 -26.76 44.24
CA PRO A 252 32.29 -27.69 44.37
C PRO A 252 31.42 -27.66 43.10
N GLY A 253 31.08 -28.83 42.55
CA GLY A 253 30.21 -28.94 41.37
C GLY A 253 30.61 -30.05 40.39
N ARG A 254 29.76 -30.27 39.37
CA ARG A 254 29.99 -31.27 38.32
C ARG A 254 31.19 -30.85 37.45
N LYS A 255 32.10 -31.80 37.18
CA LYS A 255 33.23 -31.57 36.27
C LYS A 255 32.71 -31.16 34.88
N PRO A 256 33.21 -30.06 34.30
CA PRO A 256 32.80 -29.64 32.97
C PRO A 256 33.23 -30.69 31.94
N THR A 257 32.36 -30.97 30.96
CA THR A 257 32.58 -31.92 29.87
C THR A 257 32.55 -31.17 28.55
N PHE A 258 33.48 -31.49 27.66
CA PHE A 258 33.51 -30.91 26.32
C PHE A 258 32.28 -31.37 25.52
N LYS A 259 31.68 -30.44 24.78
CA LYS A 259 30.54 -30.72 23.90
C LYS A 259 30.67 -29.91 22.62
N PHE A 260 30.91 -30.60 21.50
CA PHE A 260 30.99 -29.98 20.19
C PHE A 260 29.60 -29.83 19.56
N THR A 261 28.98 -28.68 19.82
CA THR A 261 27.64 -28.34 19.34
C THR A 261 27.69 -27.13 18.42
N ALA A 262 26.59 -26.82 17.73
CA ALA A 262 26.54 -25.66 16.81
C ALA A 262 26.84 -24.32 17.51
N LYS A 263 26.58 -24.21 18.81
CA LYS A 263 26.92 -23.02 19.62
C LYS A 263 28.42 -22.94 19.96
N ASN A 264 29.09 -24.09 19.93
CA ASN A 264 30.48 -24.25 20.39
C ASN A 264 31.41 -24.59 19.21
N GLY A 265 31.07 -24.17 17.99
CA GLY A 265 31.94 -24.27 16.82
C GLY A 265 31.60 -25.35 15.79
N LYS A 266 30.62 -26.23 16.05
CA LYS A 266 30.18 -27.23 15.05
C LYS A 266 29.48 -26.54 13.89
N LEU A 267 30.01 -26.72 12.68
CA LEU A 267 29.34 -26.27 11.47
C LEU A 267 28.13 -27.17 11.19
N VAL A 268 27.01 -26.55 10.86
CA VAL A 268 25.77 -27.24 10.48
C VAL A 268 25.16 -26.48 9.30
N ARG A 269 24.63 -27.22 8.31
CA ARG A 269 23.79 -26.65 7.25
C ARG A 269 22.41 -26.40 7.84
N LYS A 270 22.12 -25.17 8.28
CA LYS A 270 20.79 -24.76 8.73
C LYS A 270 20.21 -23.76 7.72
N GLY A 271 19.01 -24.03 7.22
CA GLY A 271 18.25 -23.10 6.40
C GLY A 271 16.80 -23.56 6.25
N LYS A 272 15.83 -22.65 6.41
CA LYS A 272 14.42 -22.87 6.03
C LYS A 272 14.19 -22.19 4.69
N GLY A 273 14.51 -22.90 3.60
CA GLY A 273 14.51 -22.36 2.24
C GLY A 273 15.70 -21.44 1.96
N GLY A 274 16.07 -21.29 0.68
CA GLY A 274 17.24 -20.52 0.23
C GLY A 274 18.51 -21.35 0.06
N ILE A 275 19.61 -20.69 -0.33
CA ILE A 275 20.95 -21.30 -0.47
C ILE A 275 21.67 -21.22 0.88
N ASP A 276 22.35 -22.29 1.27
CA ASP A 276 23.12 -22.30 2.52
C ASP A 276 24.57 -21.79 2.35
N TRP A 277 25.19 -21.45 3.48
CA TRP A 277 26.56 -20.93 3.52
C TRP A 277 27.60 -21.88 2.88
N TYR A 278 27.36 -23.20 2.94
CA TYR A 278 28.29 -24.19 2.41
C TYR A 278 28.30 -24.14 0.88
N ARG A 279 27.13 -24.04 0.26
CA ARG A 279 27.01 -23.89 -1.20
C ARG A 279 27.58 -22.57 -1.69
N TYR A 280 27.46 -21.49 -0.91
CA TYR A 280 28.10 -20.21 -1.22
C TYR A 280 29.62 -20.31 -1.34
N GLN A 281 30.27 -21.01 -0.41
CA GLN A 281 31.73 -21.19 -0.41
C GLN A 281 32.26 -22.08 -1.53
N LYS A 282 31.40 -22.77 -2.28
CA LYS A 282 31.83 -23.60 -3.40
C LYS A 282 31.84 -22.87 -4.74
N VAL A 283 31.22 -21.69 -4.79
CA VAL A 283 31.13 -20.86 -6.00
C VAL A 283 32.27 -19.85 -6.07
N TRP A 284 32.84 -19.47 -4.92
CA TRP A 284 33.90 -18.48 -4.74
C TRP A 284 35.10 -19.10 -4.03
#